data_AF-A0A8I2ZZA6-F1
#
_entry.id   AF-A0A8I2ZZA6-F1
#
_cell.length_a   1.000
_cell.length_b   1.000
_cell.length_c   1.000
_cell.angle_alpha   90.00
_cell.angle_beta   90.00
_cell.angle_gamma   90.00
#
_symmetry.space_group_name_H-M   'P 1'
#
loop_
_entity.id
_entity.type
_entity.pdbx_description
1 polymer ?
#
loop_
_entity_poly.entity_id
_entity_poly.type
_entity_poly.pdbx_seq_one_letter_code
_entity_poly.pdbx_strand_id
1 'polypeptide(L)'
;MAENAQSVKVLDELMKKLTISKEAAEVKDASAALASFINGRIEDQAVPTKTVDALKKEFANKKDAAARERAAVAVGAIASHSEISSHVEPFLVDLLPTVLAAVGDKAAPVKTAATAAAIAIGQAISPNAVKAILPPLKVSIIEAQNSLTASLS
;
A
#
# COMPACT_ATOMS: atom_id res chain seq x y z
N MET A 1 17.00 -21.25 4.68
CA MET A 1 15.93 -21.19 5.71
C MET A 1 16.20 -20.18 6.83
N ALA A 2 17.43 -20.04 7.33
CA ALA A 2 17.75 -19.04 8.38
C ALA A 2 17.67 -17.57 7.89
N GLU A 3 18.10 -17.29 6.66
CA GLU A 3 18.04 -15.94 6.05
C GLU A 3 16.60 -15.46 5.80
N ASN A 4 15.69 -16.33 5.35
CA ASN A 4 14.25 -15.98 5.25
C ASN A 4 13.61 -15.61 6.59
N ALA A 5 13.99 -16.29 7.68
CA ALA A 5 13.49 -15.94 9.01
C ALA A 5 14.02 -14.59 9.49
N GLN A 6 15.22 -14.19 9.05
CA GLN A 6 15.78 -12.88 9.32
C GLN A 6 15.06 -11.79 8.51
N SER A 7 14.77 -12.01 7.22
CA SER A 7 14.04 -11.05 6.39
C SER A 7 12.64 -10.77 6.92
N VAL A 8 11.92 -11.80 7.37
CA VAL A 8 10.59 -11.62 7.98
C VAL A 8 10.68 -10.83 9.29
N LYS A 9 11.69 -11.06 10.12
CA LYS A 9 11.90 -10.29 11.37
C LYS A 9 12.17 -8.82 11.08
N VAL A 10 13.01 -8.51 10.09
CA VAL A 10 13.29 -7.12 9.69
C VAL A 10 12.01 -6.44 9.21
N LEU A 11 11.21 -7.11 8.37
CA LEU A 11 9.91 -6.58 7.93
C LEU A 11 8.95 -6.34 9.10
N ASP A 12 8.87 -7.25 10.07
CA ASP A 12 8.04 -7.10 11.26
C ASP A 12 8.49 -5.91 12.12
N GLU A 13 9.80 -5.69 12.27
CA GLU A 13 10.37 -4.55 13.00
C GLU A 13 10.12 -3.22 12.28
N LEU A 14 10.31 -3.19 10.96
CA LEU A 14 10.01 -2.01 10.14
C LEU A 14 8.52 -1.68 10.16
N MET A 15 7.64 -2.68 10.10
CA MET A 15 6.20 -2.48 10.21
C MET A 15 5.83 -1.96 11.60
N LYS A 16 6.40 -2.51 12.68
CA LYS A 16 6.20 -1.97 14.04
C LYS A 16 6.64 -0.53 14.13
N LYS A 17 7.81 -0.18 13.59
CA LYS A 17 8.31 1.20 13.56
C LYS A 17 7.31 2.12 12.86
N LEU A 18 6.82 1.72 11.68
CA LEU A 18 5.79 2.47 10.96
C LEU A 18 4.53 2.68 11.82
N THR A 19 4.03 1.65 12.52
CA THR A 19 2.80 1.76 13.32
C THR A 19 2.90 2.71 14.51
N ILE A 20 4.10 2.88 15.08
CA ILE A 20 4.31 3.75 16.25
C ILE A 20 4.75 5.17 15.88
N SER A 21 5.17 5.40 14.63
CA SER A 21 5.60 6.71 14.15
C SER A 21 4.46 7.74 14.24
N LYS A 22 4.80 8.91 14.78
CA LYS A 22 3.85 10.02 14.97
C LYS A 22 4.16 11.19 14.04
N GLU A 23 5.45 11.41 13.79
CA GLU A 23 5.91 12.51 12.95
C GLU A 23 5.99 12.09 11.48
N ALA A 24 5.61 12.99 10.57
CA ALA A 24 5.62 12.72 9.13
C ALA A 24 7.00 12.28 8.60
N ALA A 25 8.09 12.82 9.18
CA ALA A 25 9.45 12.43 8.85
C ALA A 25 9.73 10.95 9.22
N GLU A 26 9.35 10.54 10.43
CA GLU A 26 9.53 9.15 10.89
C GLU A 26 8.73 8.16 10.04
N VAL A 27 7.50 8.54 9.68
CA VAL A 27 6.63 7.76 8.79
C VAL A 27 7.29 7.60 7.42
N LYS A 28 7.83 8.69 6.86
CA LYS A 28 8.51 8.67 5.56
C LYS A 28 9.75 7.78 5.60
N ASP A 29 10.55 7.88 6.65
CA ASP A 29 11.77 7.08 6.81
C ASP A 29 11.45 5.59 6.99
N ALA A 30 10.44 5.26 7.82
CA ALA A 30 9.98 3.87 7.98
C ALA A 30 9.41 3.30 6.67
N SER A 31 8.65 4.12 5.93
CA SER A 31 8.09 3.78 4.62
C SER A 31 9.17 3.56 3.57
N ALA A 32 10.20 4.40 3.53
CA ALA A 32 11.33 4.26 2.63
C ALA A 32 12.14 2.99 2.95
N ALA A 33 12.37 2.69 4.24
CA ALA A 33 13.03 1.46 4.65
C ALA A 33 12.23 0.20 4.26
N LEU A 34 10.90 0.22 4.43
CA LEU A 34 10.02 -0.84 3.95
C LEU A 34 10.12 -0.98 2.42
N ALA A 35 10.09 0.13 1.68
CA ALA A 35 10.18 0.12 0.23
C ALA A 35 11.51 -0.47 -0.26
N SER A 36 12.64 -0.05 0.32
CA SER A 36 13.96 -0.59 -0.04
C SER A 36 14.11 -2.06 0.31
N PHE A 37 13.56 -2.49 1.45
CA PHE A 37 13.64 -3.91 1.83
C PHE A 37 12.73 -4.78 0.95
N ILE A 38 11.50 -4.35 0.69
CA ILE A 38 10.51 -5.08 -0.11
C ILE A 38 10.93 -5.19 -1.58
N ASN A 39 11.50 -4.13 -2.15
CA ASN A 39 11.92 -4.09 -3.54
C ASN A 39 13.36 -4.58 -3.76
N GLY A 40 14.14 -4.76 -2.70
CA GLY A 40 15.50 -5.28 -2.78
C GLY A 40 15.55 -6.77 -3.13
N ARG A 41 16.76 -7.33 -3.16
CA ARG A 41 17.02 -8.76 -3.39
C ARG A 41 16.65 -9.57 -2.16
N ILE A 42 15.35 -9.75 -1.93
CA ILE A 42 14.86 -10.77 -1.00
C ILE A 42 14.86 -12.10 -1.75
N GLU A 43 15.35 -13.18 -1.15
CA GLU A 43 15.25 -14.51 -1.78
C GLU A 43 13.78 -14.80 -2.13
N ASP A 44 13.54 -15.36 -3.33
CA ASP A 44 12.27 -15.53 -4.05
C ASP A 44 11.09 -16.16 -3.27
N GLN A 45 11.29 -16.60 -2.02
CA GLN A 45 10.27 -17.23 -1.18
C GLN A 45 9.87 -16.42 0.07
N ALA A 46 10.53 -15.30 0.37
CA ALA A 46 10.14 -14.41 1.46
C ALA A 46 9.20 -13.29 0.97
N VAL A 47 8.20 -13.69 0.20
CA VAL A 47 7.06 -12.84 -0.18
C VAL A 47 6.51 -12.15 1.08
N PRO A 48 6.47 -10.81 1.16
CA PRO A 48 6.03 -10.06 2.34
C PRO A 48 4.50 -10.10 2.54
N THR A 49 3.86 -11.26 2.40
CA THR A 49 2.41 -11.45 2.59
C THR A 49 1.96 -10.95 3.96
N LYS A 50 2.72 -11.23 5.01
CA LYS A 50 2.43 -10.70 6.35
C LYS A 50 2.45 -9.17 6.41
N THR A 51 3.38 -8.53 5.71
CA THR A 51 3.47 -7.07 5.64
C THR A 51 2.31 -6.49 4.85
N VAL A 52 1.91 -7.13 3.74
CA VAL A 52 0.73 -6.77 2.96
C VAL A 52 -0.54 -6.88 3.80
N ASP A 53 -0.70 -7.98 4.54
CA ASP A 53 -1.83 -8.17 5.46
C ASP A 53 -1.83 -7.13 6.59
N ALA A 54 -0.66 -6.78 7.11
CA ALA A 54 -0.53 -5.73 8.13
C ALA A 54 -0.93 -4.35 7.57
N LEU A 55 -0.51 -4.00 6.36
CA LEU A 55 -0.93 -2.77 5.68
C LEU A 55 -2.45 -2.76 5.45
N LYS A 56 -3.04 -3.86 4.98
CA LYS A 56 -4.50 -4.00 4.83
C LYS A 56 -5.23 -3.80 6.16
N LYS A 57 -4.70 -4.30 7.28
CA LYS A 57 -5.26 -4.09 8.62
C LYS A 57 -5.20 -2.63 9.05
N GLU A 58 -4.09 -1.94 8.79
CA GLU A 58 -3.97 -0.51 9.08
C GLU A 58 -5.01 0.30 8.28
N PHE A 59 -5.18 0.02 6.99
CA PHE A 59 -6.26 0.63 6.17
C PHE A 59 -7.66 0.36 6.72
N ALA A 60 -7.90 -0.82 7.30
CA ALA A 60 -9.19 -1.18 7.88
C ALA A 60 -9.47 -0.51 9.24
N ASN A 61 -8.49 0.19 9.84
CA ASN A 61 -8.66 0.83 11.13
C ASN A 61 -9.54 2.08 11.04
N LYS A 62 -10.86 1.90 11.20
CA LYS A 62 -11.86 2.97 11.12
C LYS A 62 -11.71 4.07 12.18
N LYS A 63 -11.01 3.78 13.30
CA LYS A 63 -10.90 4.69 14.44
C LYS A 63 -9.65 5.56 14.40
N ASP A 64 -8.63 5.14 13.66
CA ASP A 64 -7.35 5.84 13.58
C ASP A 64 -7.08 6.27 12.14
N ALA A 65 -7.28 7.56 11.85
CA ALA A 65 -6.97 8.13 10.54
C ALA A 65 -5.46 8.17 10.27
N ALA A 66 -4.63 8.35 11.30
CA ALA A 66 -3.18 8.37 11.14
C ALA A 66 -2.65 6.98 10.76
N ALA A 67 -3.21 5.90 11.30
CA ALA A 67 -2.91 4.53 10.87
C ALA A 67 -3.15 4.33 9.37
N ARG A 68 -4.33 4.75 8.87
CA ARG A 68 -4.67 4.65 7.45
C ARG A 68 -3.76 5.51 6.58
N GLU A 69 -3.42 6.72 7.04
CA GLU A 69 -2.49 7.62 6.35
C GLU A 69 -1.09 6.99 6.24
N ARG A 70 -0.53 6.48 7.35
CA ARG A 70 0.79 5.83 7.36
C ARG A 70 0.83 4.63 6.41
N ALA A 71 -0.23 3.82 6.38
CA ALA A 71 -0.35 2.70 5.45
C ALA A 71 -0.34 3.18 3.99
N ALA A 72 -1.06 4.25 3.66
CA ALA A 72 -1.06 4.83 2.33
C ALA A 72 0.32 5.39 1.93
N VAL A 73 1.01 6.08 2.85
CA VAL A 73 2.37 6.57 2.62
C VAL A 73 3.34 5.42 2.36
N ALA A 74 3.25 4.33 3.14
CA ALA A 74 4.08 3.15 2.97
C ALA A 74 3.86 2.47 1.62
N VAL A 75 2.61 2.26 1.21
CA VAL A 75 2.29 1.69 -0.11
C VAL A 75 2.79 2.59 -1.23
N GLY A 76 2.60 3.91 -1.10
CA GLY A 76 3.12 4.89 -2.06
C GLY A 76 4.64 4.84 -2.19
N ALA A 77 5.38 4.70 -1.09
CA ALA A 77 6.83 4.55 -1.10
C ALA A 77 7.28 3.23 -1.78
N ILE A 78 6.61 2.11 -1.49
CA ILE A 78 6.90 0.81 -2.14
C ILE A 78 6.69 0.91 -3.65
N ALA A 79 5.58 1.52 -4.09
CA ALA A 79 5.25 1.68 -5.49
C ALA A 79 6.06 2.76 -6.22
N SER A 80 6.70 3.68 -5.50
CA SER A 80 7.55 4.73 -6.10
C SER A 80 9.05 4.38 -6.09
N HIS A 81 9.40 3.16 -5.68
CA HIS A 81 10.79 2.73 -5.63
C HIS A 81 11.39 2.68 -7.05
N SER A 82 12.65 3.06 -7.21
CA SER A 82 13.31 3.17 -8.53
C SER A 82 13.46 1.81 -9.24
N GLU A 83 13.51 0.74 -8.46
CA GLU A 83 13.55 -0.64 -8.93
C GLU A 83 12.37 -1.37 -8.30
N ILE A 84 11.36 -1.72 -9.09
CA ILE A 84 10.23 -2.51 -8.62
C ILE A 84 10.46 -3.92 -9.10
N SER A 85 10.70 -4.82 -8.15
CA SER A 85 10.95 -6.22 -8.49
C SER A 85 9.66 -6.90 -8.93
N SER A 86 9.77 -7.85 -9.87
CA SER A 86 8.64 -8.62 -10.41
C SER A 86 7.83 -9.35 -9.34
N HIS A 87 8.46 -9.72 -8.22
CA HIS A 87 7.75 -10.34 -7.09
C HIS A 87 6.91 -9.35 -6.26
N VAL A 88 7.14 -8.04 -6.36
CA VAL A 88 6.38 -7.01 -5.64
C VAL A 88 5.09 -6.63 -6.36
N GLU A 89 5.10 -6.72 -7.69
CA GLU A 89 3.97 -6.34 -8.55
C GLU A 89 2.63 -7.03 -8.16
N PRO A 90 2.59 -8.35 -7.86
CA PRO A 90 1.37 -8.99 -7.37
C PRO A 90 0.81 -8.37 -6.08
N PHE A 91 1.67 -7.86 -5.19
CA PHE A 91 1.22 -7.20 -3.95
C PHE A 91 0.63 -5.83 -4.22
N LEU A 92 1.20 -5.07 -5.16
CA LEU A 92 0.64 -3.78 -5.55
C LEU A 92 -0.73 -3.95 -6.17
N VAL A 93 -0.92 -4.98 -7.00
CA VAL A 93 -2.22 -5.34 -7.56
C VAL A 93 -3.22 -5.72 -6.46
N ASP A 94 -2.80 -6.52 -5.47
CA ASP A 94 -3.63 -6.96 -4.35
C ASP A 94 -3.98 -5.82 -3.36
N LEU A 95 -3.11 -4.82 -3.22
CA LEU A 95 -3.35 -3.64 -2.38
C LEU A 95 -4.18 -2.56 -3.07
N LEU A 96 -4.17 -2.52 -4.42
CA LEU A 96 -4.83 -1.48 -5.20
C LEU A 96 -6.30 -1.26 -4.81
N PRO A 97 -7.17 -2.29 -4.65
CA PRO A 97 -8.56 -2.07 -4.25
C PRO A 97 -8.68 -1.33 -2.90
N THR A 98 -7.85 -1.70 -1.93
CA THR A 98 -7.81 -1.07 -0.61
C THR A 98 -7.37 0.39 -0.69
N VAL A 99 -6.35 0.67 -1.51
CA VAL A 99 -5.86 2.05 -1.73
C VAL A 99 -6.94 2.89 -2.42
N LEU A 100 -7.60 2.35 -3.45
CA LEU A 100 -8.69 3.06 -4.15
C LEU A 100 -9.87 3.38 -3.23
N ALA A 101 -10.23 2.47 -2.32
CA ALA A 101 -11.24 2.75 -1.30
C ALA A 101 -10.80 3.90 -0.37
N ALA A 102 -9.51 3.96 -0.01
CA ALA A 102 -8.95 5.02 0.83
C ALA A 102 -8.86 6.40 0.15
N VAL A 103 -8.90 6.47 -1.20
CA VAL A 103 -9.06 7.76 -1.92
C VAL A 103 -10.37 8.45 -1.53
N GLY A 104 -11.40 7.67 -1.21
CA GLY A 104 -12.70 8.16 -0.73
C GLY A 104 -12.77 8.45 0.77
N ASP A 105 -11.68 8.30 1.54
CA ASP A 105 -11.70 8.43 3.01
C ASP A 105 -12.24 9.79 3.47
N LYS A 106 -12.81 9.89 4.67
CA LYS A 106 -13.31 11.17 5.20
C LYS A 106 -12.19 12.10 5.64
N ALA A 107 -11.04 11.54 6.06
CA ALA A 107 -9.89 12.31 6.50
C ALA A 107 -9.06 12.79 5.30
N ALA A 108 -8.89 14.11 5.15
CA ALA A 108 -8.14 14.70 4.05
C ALA A 108 -6.69 14.19 3.92
N PRO A 109 -5.91 14.01 5.01
CA PRO A 109 -4.56 13.45 4.91
C PRO A 109 -4.52 12.05 4.30
N VAL A 110 -5.48 11.20 4.68
CA VAL A 110 -5.62 9.83 4.12
C VAL A 110 -5.95 9.89 2.63
N LYS A 111 -6.89 10.74 2.20
CA LYS A 111 -7.23 10.89 0.78
C LYS A 111 -6.00 11.28 -0.05
N THR A 112 -5.24 12.28 0.42
CA THR A 112 -4.05 12.78 -0.28
C THR A 112 -3.00 11.69 -0.42
N ALA A 113 -2.68 11.00 0.68
CA ALA A 113 -1.71 9.91 0.68
C ALA A 113 -2.17 8.73 -0.19
N ALA A 114 -3.45 8.34 -0.11
CA ALA A 114 -4.00 7.25 -0.91
C ALA A 114 -4.05 7.59 -2.40
N THR A 115 -4.35 8.83 -2.76
CA THR A 115 -4.33 9.29 -4.16
C THR A 115 -2.92 9.21 -4.73
N ALA A 116 -1.92 9.71 -3.98
CA ALA A 116 -0.52 9.60 -4.39
C ALA A 116 -0.09 8.13 -4.54
N ALA A 117 -0.49 7.26 -3.61
CA ALA A 117 -0.20 5.83 -3.68
C ALA A 117 -0.88 5.14 -4.89
N ALA A 118 -2.14 5.47 -5.19
CA ALA A 118 -2.85 4.91 -6.34
C ALA A 118 -2.16 5.30 -7.66
N ILE A 119 -1.72 6.55 -7.79
CA ILE A 119 -0.98 7.03 -8.96
C ILE A 119 0.36 6.30 -9.07
N ALA A 120 1.11 6.17 -7.96
CA ALA A 120 2.38 5.45 -7.94
C ALA A 120 2.21 3.98 -8.34
N ILE A 121 1.17 3.29 -7.86
CA ILE A 121 0.85 1.92 -8.29
C ILE A 121 0.60 1.88 -9.81
N GLY A 122 -0.18 2.82 -10.35
CA GLY A 122 -0.44 2.88 -11.78
C GLY A 122 0.83 3.09 -12.63
N GLN A 123 1.81 3.83 -12.11
CA GLN A 123 3.11 4.06 -12.76
C GLN A 123 4.08 2.87 -12.60
N ALA A 124 3.95 2.13 -11.50
CA ALA A 124 4.78 0.98 -11.16
C ALA A 124 4.51 -0.26 -12.00
N ILE A 125 3.27 -0.41 -12.47
CA ILE A 125 2.78 -1.66 -13.04
C ILE A 125 3.34 -1.89 -14.45
N SER A 126 3.81 -3.11 -14.69
CA SER A 126 4.26 -3.55 -16.01
C SER A 126 3.07 -3.77 -16.95
N PRO A 127 3.31 -3.75 -18.29
CA PRO A 127 2.28 -4.06 -19.28
C PRO A 127 1.55 -5.40 -19.04
N ASN A 128 2.22 -6.36 -18.39
CA ASN A 128 1.67 -7.69 -18.14
C ASN A 128 0.60 -7.68 -17.03
N ALA A 129 0.73 -6.83 -16.01
CA ALA A 129 -0.26 -6.78 -14.92
C ALA A 129 -1.41 -5.80 -15.17
N VAL A 130 -1.43 -5.09 -16.32
CA VAL A 130 -2.54 -4.21 -16.73
C VAL A 130 -3.88 -4.95 -16.69
N LYS A 131 -3.93 -6.20 -17.16
CA LYS A 131 -5.16 -7.02 -17.14
C LYS A 131 -5.68 -7.28 -15.73
N ALA A 132 -4.79 -7.33 -14.73
CA ALA A 132 -5.15 -7.61 -13.36
C ALA A 132 -5.67 -6.36 -12.62
N ILE A 133 -5.23 -5.15 -13.00
CA ILE A 133 -5.67 -3.90 -12.38
C ILE A 133 -6.93 -3.29 -12.98
N LEU A 134 -7.29 -3.66 -14.21
CA LEU A 134 -8.50 -3.14 -14.85
C LEU A 134 -9.79 -3.49 -14.08
N PRO A 135 -10.01 -4.72 -13.59
CA PRO A 135 -11.19 -5.05 -12.80
C PRO A 135 -11.36 -4.18 -11.53
N PRO A 136 -10.36 -4.05 -10.63
CA PRO A 136 -10.54 -3.24 -9.43
C PRO A 136 -10.71 -1.74 -9.74
N LEU A 137 -10.05 -1.20 -10.77
CA LEU A 137 -10.28 0.18 -11.23
C LEU A 137 -11.74 0.39 -11.68
N LYS A 138 -12.25 -0.52 -12.51
CA LYS A 138 -13.64 -0.47 -12.98
C LYS A 138 -14.63 -0.51 -11.83
N VAL A 139 -14.42 -1.41 -10.86
CA VAL A 139 -15.27 -1.52 -9.67
C VAL A 139 -15.27 -0.21 -8.88
N SER A 140 -14.08 0.33 -8.60
CA SER A 140 -13.94 1.58 -7.83
C SER A 140 -14.69 2.75 -8.48
N ILE A 141 -14.62 2.90 -9.81
CA ILE A 141 -15.33 3.98 -10.53
C ILE A 141 -16.86 3.81 -10.45
N ILE A 142 -17.35 2.58 -10.65
CA ILE A 142 -18.79 2.28 -10.59
C ILE A 142 -19.34 2.54 -9.19
N GLU A 143 -18.64 2.11 -8.14
CA GLU A 143 -19.05 2.34 -6.75
C GLU A 143 -19.07 3.83 -6.40
N ALA A 144 -18.07 4.59 -6.85
CA ALA A 144 -18.03 6.04 -6.66
C ALA A 144 -19.23 6.72 -7.34
N GLN A 145 -19.55 6.35 -8.59
CA GLN A 145 -20.71 6.89 -9.30
C GLN A 145 -22.03 6.57 -8.58
N ASN A 146 -22.22 5.33 -8.13
CA ASN A 146 -23.41 4.92 -7.40
C ASN A 146 -23.59 5.70 -6.10
N SER A 147 -22.50 5.95 -5.37
CA SER A 147 -22.55 6.74 -4.13
C SER A 147 -23.00 8.19 -4.37
N LEU A 148 -22.58 8.79 -5.49
CA LEU A 148 -23.00 10.14 -5.88
C LEU A 148 -24.49 10.17 -6.22
N THR A 149 -24.99 9.20 -7.00
CA THR A 149 -26.41 9.12 -7.35
C THR A 149 -27.30 8.92 -6.13
N ALA A 150 -26.86 8.11 -5.15
CA ALA A 150 -27.61 7.88 -3.91
C ALA A 150 -27.66 9.11 -2.99
N SER A 151 -26.70 10.03 -3.09
CA SER A 151 -26.71 11.28 -2.31
C SER A 151 -27.62 12.37 -2.87
N LEU A 152 -28.08 12.20 -4.12
CA LEU A 152 -28.93 13.16 -4.84
C LEU A 152 -30.41 12.74 -4.88
N SER A 153 -30.74 11.52 -4.43
CA SER A 153 -32.08 10.96 -4.30
C SER A 153 -32.59 11.04 -2.87
#